data_AF-A0A1E8GKT1-F1
#
_entry.id   AF-A0A1E8GKT1-F1
#
_cell.length_a   1.000
_cell.length_b   1.000
_cell.length_c   1.000
_cell.angle_alpha   90.00
_cell.angle_beta   90.00
_cell.angle_gamma   90.00
#
_symmetry.space_group_name_H-M   'P 1'
#
loop_
_entity.id
_entity.type
_entity.pdbx_description
1 polymer ?
#
loop_
_entity_poly.entity_id
_entity_poly.type
_entity_poly.pdbx_seq_one_letter_code
_entity_poly.pdbx_strand_id
1 'polypeptide(L)'
;MVLNSLDIQNKVFSKEMRGYSKKEVEEFMDIIIRDYDEYAQKVKDLERENKHLKEKVSYFEEMKDSLNKSLIIAQDTSDNVRAQAESEADNILTDARQKSDIIIEGAKKEGALILDTARNDAVRLVKETDDLKRNMRSYHQKIQLLVQAQMDNINNEDWDEIFKPVSTYIPTHDETLKNVIDEALGNQQYTTKLPAEEIKAAAKQLAENAESEKSTVEVDVVPEIKVNSEAK
;
A
#
# COMPACT_ATOMS: atom_id res chain seq x y z
N MET A 1 6.03 -53.38 81.40
CA MET A 1 6.34 -54.80 81.63
C MET A 1 6.60 -54.98 83.11
N VAL A 2 6.13 -56.08 83.74
CA VAL A 2 6.09 -56.22 85.22
C VAL A 2 7.29 -57.02 85.77
N LEU A 3 8.00 -57.75 84.92
CA LEU A 3 9.21 -58.51 85.23
C LEU A 3 10.22 -58.36 84.09
N ASN A 4 11.51 -58.26 84.42
CA ASN A 4 12.65 -58.32 83.51
C ASN A 4 13.32 -59.71 83.59
N SER A 5 14.13 -60.07 82.60
CA SER A 5 14.96 -61.30 82.62
C SER A 5 15.81 -61.40 83.91
N LEU A 6 16.33 -60.25 84.36
CA LEU A 6 17.04 -60.12 85.64
C LEU A 6 16.16 -60.40 86.88
N ASP A 7 14.86 -60.09 86.82
CA ASP A 7 13.92 -60.35 87.92
C ASP A 7 13.56 -61.83 88.00
N ILE A 8 13.55 -62.54 86.86
CA ILE A 8 13.35 -63.98 86.78
C ILE A 8 14.59 -64.71 87.32
N GLN A 9 15.79 -64.23 86.97
CA GLN A 9 17.06 -64.81 87.42
C GLN A 9 17.29 -64.68 88.93
N ASN A 10 16.83 -63.58 89.54
CA ASN A 10 16.95 -63.36 90.99
C ASN A 10 15.81 -63.96 91.82
N LYS A 11 14.89 -64.71 91.20
CA LYS A 11 13.73 -65.26 91.88
C LYS A 11 14.10 -66.43 92.80
N VAL A 12 13.86 -66.26 94.10
CA VAL A 12 14.01 -67.34 95.10
C VAL A 12 12.65 -67.92 95.44
N PHE A 13 12.54 -69.25 95.39
CA PHE A 13 11.33 -70.00 95.75
C PHE A 13 11.42 -70.54 97.18
N SER A 14 10.29 -70.55 97.92
CA SER A 14 10.18 -71.18 99.24
C SER A 14 10.23 -72.70 99.14
N LYS A 15 10.84 -73.36 100.13
CA LYS A 15 10.94 -74.82 100.19
C LYS A 15 9.76 -75.43 100.97
N GLU A 16 9.08 -76.40 100.39
CA GLU A 16 8.01 -77.17 101.03
C GLU A 16 8.27 -78.68 100.94
N MET A 17 7.71 -79.46 101.87
CA MET A 17 8.03 -80.90 102.05
C MET A 17 7.65 -81.80 100.86
N ARG A 18 6.81 -81.31 99.93
CA ARG A 18 6.43 -81.96 98.66
C ARG A 18 6.45 -80.96 97.49
N GLY A 19 7.60 -80.31 97.27
CA GLY A 19 7.79 -79.35 96.18
C GLY A 19 8.44 -79.91 94.91
N TYR A 20 8.52 -79.10 93.86
CA TYR A 20 9.25 -79.41 92.63
C TYR A 20 10.76 -79.52 92.87
N SER A 21 11.44 -80.30 92.02
CA SER A 21 12.90 -80.43 92.05
C SER A 21 13.56 -79.09 91.74
N LYS A 22 14.42 -78.61 92.65
CA LYS A 22 15.15 -77.34 92.47
C LYS A 22 15.94 -77.32 91.15
N LYS A 23 16.59 -78.44 90.79
CA LYS A 23 17.43 -78.54 89.59
C LYS A 23 16.60 -78.43 88.30
N GLU A 24 15.45 -79.10 88.24
CA GLU A 24 14.56 -79.03 87.07
C GLU A 24 13.95 -77.63 86.90
N VAL A 25 13.60 -76.98 88.02
CA VAL A 25 13.10 -75.60 88.00
C VAL A 25 14.18 -74.62 87.55
N GLU A 26 15.42 -74.78 87.98
CA GLU A 26 16.56 -73.95 87.53
C GLU A 26 16.83 -74.14 86.03
N GLU A 27 16.89 -75.38 85.53
CA GLU A 27 17.06 -75.65 84.09
C GLU A 27 15.91 -75.07 83.24
N PHE A 28 14.66 -75.12 83.74
CA PHE A 28 13.52 -74.51 83.07
C PHE A 28 13.54 -72.98 83.12
N MET A 29 13.99 -72.39 84.23
CA MET A 29 14.17 -70.94 84.36
C MET A 29 15.22 -70.40 83.41
N ASP A 30 16.33 -71.13 83.18
CA ASP A 30 17.36 -70.73 82.20
C ASP A 30 16.81 -70.64 80.77
N ILE A 31 15.89 -71.54 80.39
CA ILE A 31 15.20 -71.49 79.09
C ILE A 31 14.27 -70.27 79.05
N ILE A 32 13.47 -70.06 80.10
CA ILE A 32 12.55 -68.92 80.18
C ILE A 32 13.31 -67.60 80.10
N ILE A 33 14.42 -67.45 80.82
CA ILE A 33 15.27 -66.25 80.80
C ILE A 33 15.73 -65.92 79.37
N ARG A 34 16.24 -66.94 78.66
CA ARG A 34 16.72 -66.78 77.27
C ARG A 34 15.59 -66.36 76.34
N ASP A 35 14.46 -67.05 76.38
CA ASP A 35 13.31 -66.74 75.54
C ASP A 35 12.75 -65.33 75.88
N TYR A 36 12.74 -64.95 77.15
CA TYR A 36 12.28 -63.63 77.59
C TYR A 36 13.19 -62.51 77.06
N ASP A 37 14.51 -62.70 77.08
CA ASP A 37 15.46 -61.75 76.50
C ASP A 37 15.30 -61.65 74.98
N GLU A 38 15.09 -62.77 74.29
CA GLU A 38 14.83 -62.78 72.85
C GLU A 38 13.52 -62.04 72.51
N TYR A 39 12.44 -62.29 73.26
CA TYR A 39 11.18 -61.57 73.12
C TYR A 39 11.33 -60.08 73.42
N ALA A 40 12.08 -59.71 74.47
CA ALA A 40 12.31 -58.32 74.82
C ALA A 40 13.07 -57.57 73.71
N GLN A 41 14.05 -58.21 73.07
CA GLN A 41 14.73 -57.62 71.91
C GLN A 41 13.80 -57.50 70.71
N LYS A 42 13.03 -58.55 70.40
CA LYS A 42 12.08 -58.52 69.30
C LYS A 42 11.02 -57.44 69.46
N VAL A 43 10.53 -57.20 70.68
CA VAL A 43 9.60 -56.10 70.98
C VAL A 43 10.27 -54.75 70.72
N LYS A 44 11.50 -54.54 71.18
CA LYS A 44 12.24 -53.28 70.92
C LYS A 44 12.47 -53.04 69.42
N ASP A 45 12.80 -54.09 68.68
CA ASP A 45 13.02 -53.98 67.24
C ASP A 45 11.72 -53.70 66.48
N LEU A 46 10.62 -54.37 66.84
CA LEU A 46 9.30 -54.10 66.30
C LEU A 46 8.81 -52.70 66.66
N GLU A 47 9.05 -52.21 67.88
CA GLU A 47 8.72 -50.84 68.28
C GLU A 47 9.51 -49.81 67.46
N ARG A 48 10.80 -50.06 67.23
CA ARG A 48 11.65 -49.21 66.38
C ARG A 48 11.16 -49.18 64.94
N GLU A 49 10.83 -50.35 64.37
CA GLU A 49 10.28 -50.46 63.03
C GLU A 49 8.91 -49.78 62.93
N ASN A 50 8.03 -49.99 63.91
CA ASN A 50 6.71 -49.37 63.95
C ASN A 50 6.81 -47.83 63.99
N LYS A 51 7.74 -47.30 64.80
CA LYS A 51 8.02 -45.87 64.85
C LYS A 51 8.48 -45.35 63.49
N HIS A 52 9.45 -46.02 62.86
CA HIS A 52 9.97 -45.66 61.54
C HIS A 52 8.89 -45.70 60.45
N LEU A 53 8.03 -46.72 60.46
CA LEU A 53 6.92 -46.84 59.52
C LEU A 53 5.89 -45.73 59.72
N LYS A 54 5.57 -45.38 60.98
CA LYS A 54 4.67 -44.24 61.28
C LYS A 54 5.22 -42.91 60.78
N GLU A 55 6.52 -42.66 60.97
CA GLU A 55 7.18 -41.45 60.47
C GLU A 55 7.12 -41.38 58.93
N LYS A 56 7.36 -42.50 58.23
CA LYS A 56 7.22 -42.57 56.77
C LYS A 56 5.78 -42.31 56.31
N VAL A 57 4.78 -42.87 56.99
CA VAL A 57 3.37 -42.63 56.66
C VAL A 57 3.04 -41.14 56.81
N SER A 58 3.43 -40.52 57.92
CA SER A 58 3.25 -39.08 58.14
C SER A 58 3.88 -38.25 57.02
N TYR A 59 5.12 -38.58 56.62
CA TYR A 59 5.81 -37.92 55.52
C TYR A 59 5.05 -38.03 54.19
N PHE A 60 4.54 -39.23 53.86
CA PHE A 60 3.76 -39.42 52.64
C PHE A 60 2.40 -38.73 52.68
N GLU A 61 1.76 -38.64 53.86
CA GLU A 61 0.52 -37.87 54.03
C GLU A 61 0.75 -36.37 53.80
N GLU A 62 1.79 -35.79 54.40
CA GLU A 62 2.16 -34.38 54.18
C GLU A 62 2.51 -34.11 52.72
N MET A 63 3.26 -35.01 52.08
CA MET A 63 3.61 -34.90 50.66
C MET A 63 2.36 -34.96 49.77
N LYS A 64 1.45 -35.90 50.05
CA LYS A 64 0.17 -36.03 49.32
C LYS A 64 -0.66 -34.77 49.45
N ASP A 65 -0.72 -34.18 50.64
CA ASP A 65 -1.49 -32.95 50.88
C ASP A 65 -0.86 -31.74 50.17
N SER A 66 0.47 -31.64 50.17
CA SER A 66 1.19 -30.61 49.42
C SER A 66 1.00 -30.76 47.90
N LEU A 67 1.04 -31.99 47.40
CA LEU A 67 0.81 -32.29 45.99
C LEU A 67 -0.63 -31.96 45.58
N ASN A 68 -1.62 -32.34 46.40
CA ASN A 68 -3.02 -32.01 46.15
C ASN A 68 -3.26 -30.50 46.12
N LYS A 69 -2.67 -29.74 47.06
CA LYS A 69 -2.73 -28.27 47.04
C LYS A 69 -2.11 -27.69 45.79
N SER A 70 -0.94 -28.20 45.39
CA SER A 70 -0.24 -27.75 44.19
C SER A 70 -1.05 -28.04 42.92
N LEU A 71 -1.70 -29.21 42.85
CA LEU A 71 -2.56 -29.59 41.74
C LEU A 71 -3.77 -28.66 41.62
N ILE A 72 -4.43 -28.34 42.74
CA ILE A 72 -5.57 -27.40 42.76
C ILE A 72 -5.12 -26.02 42.30
N ILE A 73 -4.02 -25.49 42.83
CA ILE A 73 -3.50 -24.17 42.44
C ILE A 73 -3.14 -24.16 40.95
N ALA A 74 -2.53 -25.23 40.44
CA ALA A 74 -2.20 -25.35 39.02
C ALA A 74 -3.46 -25.37 38.14
N GLN A 75 -4.51 -26.08 38.55
CA GLN A 75 -5.82 -26.09 37.88
C GLN A 75 -6.46 -24.70 37.92
N ASP A 76 -6.59 -24.09 39.10
CA ASP A 76 -7.14 -22.74 39.26
C ASP A 76 -6.36 -21.71 38.43
N THR A 77 -5.03 -21.82 38.41
CA THR A 77 -4.18 -20.93 37.60
C THR A 77 -4.41 -21.18 36.11
N SER A 78 -4.55 -22.43 35.67
CA SER A 78 -4.84 -22.76 34.28
C SER A 78 -6.19 -22.21 33.84
N ASP A 79 -7.21 -22.37 34.68
CA ASP A 79 -8.56 -21.87 34.41
C ASP A 79 -8.60 -20.34 34.40
N ASN A 80 -7.89 -19.68 35.33
CA ASN A 80 -7.76 -18.23 35.33
C ASN A 80 -7.02 -17.71 34.09
N VAL A 81 -5.90 -18.34 33.71
CA VAL A 81 -5.16 -17.97 32.49
C VAL A 81 -6.04 -18.15 31.26
N ARG A 82 -6.83 -19.23 31.20
CA ARG A 82 -7.76 -19.47 30.11
C ARG A 82 -8.85 -18.40 30.05
N ALA A 83 -9.51 -18.10 31.17
CA ALA A 83 -10.55 -17.08 31.24
C ALA A 83 -10.01 -15.68 30.87
N GLN A 84 -8.80 -15.36 31.32
CA GLN A 84 -8.13 -14.11 30.96
C GLN A 84 -7.81 -14.05 29.46
N ALA A 85 -7.30 -15.14 28.88
CA ALA A 85 -7.01 -15.21 27.45
C ALA A 85 -8.29 -15.11 26.59
N GLU A 86 -9.38 -15.74 27.02
CA GLU A 86 -10.70 -15.63 26.36
C GLU A 86 -11.22 -14.19 26.40
N SER A 87 -11.17 -13.52 27.56
CA SER A 87 -11.56 -12.11 27.71
C SER A 87 -10.68 -11.16 26.89
N GLU A 88 -9.36 -11.36 26.91
CA GLU A 88 -8.41 -10.57 26.10
C GLU A 88 -8.68 -10.75 24.60
N ALA A 89 -8.95 -11.97 24.15
CA ALA A 89 -9.29 -12.27 22.76
C ALA A 89 -10.59 -11.57 22.34
N ASP A 90 -11.63 -11.58 23.18
CA ASP A 90 -12.88 -10.87 22.92
C ASP A 90 -12.69 -9.35 22.84
N ASN A 91 -11.84 -8.79 23.70
CA ASN A 91 -11.48 -7.37 23.66
C ASN A 91 -10.76 -7.02 22.35
N ILE A 92 -9.77 -7.83 21.94
CA ILE A 92 -9.05 -7.65 20.67
C ILE A 92 -10.02 -7.73 19.48
N LEU A 93 -10.93 -8.70 19.48
CA LEU A 93 -11.95 -8.85 18.43
C LEU A 93 -12.86 -7.63 18.35
N THR A 94 -13.28 -7.10 19.50
CA THR A 94 -14.15 -5.93 19.58
C THR A 94 -13.44 -4.67 19.10
N ASP A 95 -12.21 -4.43 19.55
CA ASP A 95 -11.38 -3.29 19.11
C ASP A 95 -11.05 -3.37 17.61
N ALA A 96 -10.70 -4.55 17.11
CA ALA A 96 -10.44 -4.77 15.69
C ALA A 96 -11.69 -4.50 14.82
N ARG A 97 -12.87 -4.95 15.27
CA ARG A 97 -14.15 -4.65 14.60
C ARG A 97 -14.44 -3.16 14.58
N GLN A 98 -14.32 -2.49 15.72
CA GLN A 98 -14.55 -1.04 15.81
C GLN A 98 -13.59 -0.26 14.90
N LYS A 99 -12.30 -0.60 14.90
CA LYS A 99 -11.31 0.01 14.01
C LYS A 99 -11.63 -0.24 12.54
N SER A 100 -12.03 -1.47 12.20
CA SER A 100 -12.46 -1.81 10.84
C SER A 100 -13.66 -0.99 10.40
N ASP A 101 -14.66 -0.84 11.26
CA ASP A 101 -15.87 -0.07 10.95
C ASP A 101 -15.54 1.41 10.69
N ILE A 102 -14.67 2.01 11.52
CA ILE A 102 -14.19 3.38 11.32
C ILE A 102 -13.46 3.52 9.98
N ILE A 103 -12.58 2.57 9.63
CA ILE A 103 -11.84 2.60 8.37
C ILE A 103 -12.79 2.47 7.18
N ILE A 104 -13.74 1.54 7.24
CA ILE A 104 -14.71 1.32 6.17
C ILE A 104 -15.61 2.55 6.01
N GLU A 105 -16.09 3.12 7.10
CA GLU A 105 -16.93 4.33 7.06
C GLU A 105 -16.16 5.53 6.52
N GLY A 106 -14.92 5.74 6.96
CA GLY A 106 -14.02 6.77 6.45
C GLY A 106 -13.79 6.63 4.95
N ALA A 107 -13.43 5.43 4.49
CA ALA A 107 -13.22 5.13 3.07
C ALA A 107 -14.48 5.33 2.23
N LYS A 108 -15.66 4.93 2.74
CA LYS A 108 -16.95 5.17 2.06
C LYS A 108 -17.24 6.65 1.91
N LYS A 109 -17.00 7.44 2.97
CA LYS A 109 -17.23 8.89 2.96
C LYS A 109 -16.30 9.59 1.97
N GLU A 110 -15.02 9.23 1.96
CA GLU A 110 -14.04 9.78 1.03
C GLU A 110 -14.37 9.38 -0.42
N GLY A 111 -14.71 8.11 -0.66
CA GLY A 111 -15.16 7.65 -1.97
C GLY A 111 -16.41 8.37 -2.47
N ALA A 112 -17.38 8.64 -1.59
CA ALA A 112 -18.56 9.42 -1.95
C ALA A 112 -18.22 10.87 -2.32
N LEU A 113 -17.26 11.49 -1.61
CA LEU A 113 -16.79 12.84 -1.93
C LEU A 113 -16.11 12.87 -3.31
N ILE A 114 -15.22 11.92 -3.59
CA ILE A 114 -14.53 11.81 -4.88
C ILE A 114 -15.55 11.61 -6.03
N LEU A 115 -16.58 10.78 -5.80
CA LEU A 115 -17.61 10.56 -6.80
C LEU A 115 -18.43 11.83 -7.07
N ASP A 116 -18.76 12.59 -6.02
CA ASP A 116 -19.49 13.85 -6.16
C ASP A 116 -18.67 14.91 -6.91
N THR A 117 -17.39 15.07 -6.56
CA THR A 117 -16.50 16.01 -7.26
C THR A 117 -16.32 15.62 -8.72
N ALA A 118 -16.04 14.34 -9.00
CA ALA A 118 -15.92 13.83 -10.37
C ALA A 118 -17.21 14.05 -11.18
N ARG A 119 -18.38 13.84 -10.56
CA ARG A 119 -19.68 14.11 -11.19
C ARG A 119 -19.85 15.59 -11.51
N ASN A 120 -19.55 16.47 -10.57
CA ASN A 120 -19.66 17.92 -10.75
C ASN A 120 -18.71 18.43 -11.83
N ASP A 121 -17.48 17.90 -11.86
CA ASP A 121 -16.50 18.19 -12.89
C ASP A 121 -16.95 17.71 -14.27
N ALA A 122 -17.54 16.52 -14.36
CA ALA A 122 -18.11 16.00 -15.61
C ALA A 122 -19.25 16.89 -16.12
N VAL A 123 -20.16 17.32 -15.24
CA VAL A 123 -21.25 18.24 -15.60
C VAL A 123 -20.69 19.58 -16.10
N ARG A 124 -19.67 20.11 -15.43
CA ARG A 124 -18.99 21.35 -15.83
C ARG A 124 -18.34 21.20 -17.21
N LEU A 125 -17.60 20.11 -17.43
CA LEU A 125 -16.93 19.83 -18.70
C LEU A 125 -17.92 19.73 -19.86
N VAL A 126 -19.08 19.09 -19.65
CA VAL A 126 -20.15 19.02 -20.66
C VAL A 126 -20.64 20.43 -21.02
N LYS A 127 -20.91 21.27 -20.00
CA LYS A 127 -21.34 22.65 -20.22
C LYS A 127 -20.29 23.47 -20.99
N GLU A 128 -19.03 23.40 -20.57
CA GLU A 128 -17.93 24.09 -21.25
C GLU A 128 -17.77 23.62 -22.71
N THR A 129 -17.96 22.32 -22.94
CA THR A 129 -17.93 21.74 -24.29
C THR A 129 -19.06 22.29 -25.17
N ASP A 130 -20.27 22.40 -24.64
CA ASP A 130 -21.41 22.94 -25.37
C ASP A 130 -21.25 24.44 -25.66
N ASP A 131 -20.75 25.22 -24.69
CA ASP A 131 -20.43 26.63 -24.88
C ASP A 131 -19.34 26.82 -25.95
N LEU A 132 -18.29 26.01 -25.93
CA LEU A 132 -17.25 26.02 -26.96
C LEU A 132 -17.82 25.69 -28.34
N LYS A 133 -18.66 24.66 -28.46
CA LYS A 133 -19.34 24.32 -29.72
C LYS A 133 -20.21 25.46 -30.22
N ARG A 134 -20.93 26.17 -29.33
CA ARG A 134 -21.72 27.35 -29.70
C ARG A 134 -20.83 28.48 -30.23
N ASN A 135 -19.73 28.75 -29.54
CA ASN A 135 -18.76 29.77 -29.97
C ASN A 135 -18.14 29.42 -31.33
N MET A 136 -17.77 28.16 -31.55
CA MET A 136 -17.23 27.69 -32.82
C MET A 136 -18.25 27.82 -33.96
N ARG A 137 -19.54 27.50 -33.71
CA ARG A 137 -20.61 27.73 -34.70
C ARG A 137 -20.73 29.20 -35.07
N SER A 138 -20.72 30.10 -34.09
CA SER A 138 -20.78 31.55 -34.34
C SER A 138 -19.56 32.03 -35.13
N TYR A 139 -18.36 31.58 -34.78
CA TYR A 139 -17.13 31.92 -35.49
C TYR A 139 -17.15 31.41 -36.94
N HIS A 140 -17.58 30.16 -37.14
CA HIS A 140 -17.73 29.58 -38.47
C HIS A 140 -18.69 30.40 -39.34
N GLN A 141 -19.85 30.80 -38.81
CA GLN A 141 -20.79 31.68 -39.50
C GLN A 141 -20.18 33.04 -39.86
N LYS A 142 -19.39 33.64 -38.95
CA LYS A 142 -18.70 34.91 -39.23
C LYS A 142 -17.69 34.77 -40.38
N ILE A 143 -16.91 33.69 -40.41
CA ILE A 143 -15.98 33.42 -41.53
C ILE A 143 -16.77 33.25 -42.82
N GLN A 144 -17.83 32.46 -42.82
CA GLN A 144 -18.65 32.25 -44.02
C GLN A 144 -19.19 33.58 -44.57
N LEU A 145 -19.69 34.46 -43.69
CA LEU A 145 -20.16 35.79 -44.08
C LEU A 145 -19.03 36.68 -44.61
N LEU A 146 -17.85 36.67 -43.98
CA LEU A 146 -16.70 37.43 -44.46
C LEU A 146 -16.28 36.95 -45.85
N VAL A 147 -16.16 35.63 -46.05
CA VAL A 147 -15.82 35.05 -47.36
C VAL A 147 -16.88 35.37 -48.40
N GLN A 148 -18.17 35.25 -48.07
CA GLN A 148 -19.26 35.60 -48.99
C GLN A 148 -19.18 37.09 -49.37
N ALA A 149 -18.97 37.99 -48.40
CA ALA A 149 -18.83 39.41 -48.68
C ALA A 149 -17.60 39.74 -49.55
N GLN A 150 -16.48 39.04 -49.35
CA GLN A 150 -15.31 39.18 -50.22
C GLN A 150 -15.59 38.63 -51.63
N MET A 151 -16.30 37.51 -51.75
CA MET A 151 -16.72 36.96 -53.04
C MET A 151 -17.70 37.89 -53.76
N ASP A 152 -18.67 38.47 -53.05
CA ASP A 152 -19.60 39.46 -53.60
C ASP A 152 -18.87 40.73 -54.06
N ASN A 153 -17.81 41.15 -53.36
CA ASN A 153 -16.97 42.27 -53.78
C ASN A 153 -16.14 41.97 -55.04
N ILE A 154 -15.58 40.76 -55.14
CA ILE A 154 -14.83 40.32 -56.33
C ILE A 154 -15.76 40.11 -57.53
N ASN A 155 -16.98 39.64 -57.28
CA ASN A 155 -17.99 39.41 -58.31
C ASN A 155 -18.79 40.68 -58.66
N ASN A 156 -18.40 41.86 -58.16
CA ASN A 156 -19.06 43.12 -58.47
C ASN A 156 -18.77 43.54 -59.93
N GLU A 157 -19.79 44.04 -60.63
CA GLU A 157 -19.72 44.52 -62.04
C GLU A 157 -18.66 45.61 -62.25
N ASP A 158 -18.22 46.29 -61.18
CA ASP A 158 -17.08 47.22 -61.22
C ASP A 158 -15.80 46.55 -61.76
N TRP A 159 -15.58 45.28 -61.43
CA TRP A 159 -14.47 44.51 -61.97
C TRP A 159 -14.66 44.20 -63.45
N ASP A 160 -15.89 43.95 -63.91
CA ASP A 160 -16.17 43.80 -65.34
C ASP A 160 -15.87 45.09 -66.11
N GLU A 161 -16.07 46.25 -65.50
CA GLU A 161 -15.68 47.55 -66.07
C GLU A 161 -14.16 47.76 -66.11
N ILE A 162 -13.43 47.36 -65.06
CA ILE A 162 -11.97 47.41 -64.98
C ILE A 162 -11.32 46.44 -65.97
N PHE A 163 -11.91 45.26 -66.17
CA PHE A 163 -11.41 44.23 -67.09
C PHE A 163 -11.85 44.43 -68.55
N LYS A 164 -12.70 45.42 -68.87
CA LYS A 164 -12.94 45.80 -70.26
C LYS A 164 -11.60 46.12 -70.93
N PRO A 165 -11.31 45.57 -72.13
CA PRO A 165 -10.04 45.78 -72.79
C PRO A 165 -9.81 47.28 -73.00
N VAL A 166 -8.60 47.74 -72.71
CA VAL A 166 -8.19 49.16 -72.78
C VAL A 166 -8.52 49.79 -74.15
N SER A 167 -8.64 48.98 -75.20
CA SER A 167 -9.11 49.39 -76.53
C SER A 167 -10.54 49.96 -76.57
N THR A 168 -11.34 49.75 -75.52
CA THR A 168 -12.71 50.29 -75.39
C THR A 168 -12.69 51.74 -74.92
N TYR A 169 -11.63 52.15 -74.22
CA TYR A 169 -11.48 53.50 -73.64
C TYR A 169 -10.53 54.40 -74.44
N ILE A 170 -9.82 53.85 -75.43
CA ILE A 170 -8.95 54.61 -76.33
C ILE A 170 -9.64 54.67 -77.70
N PRO A 171 -10.13 55.83 -78.15
CA PRO A 171 -10.38 56.06 -79.57
C PRO A 171 -9.05 55.86 -80.30
N THR A 172 -9.01 54.89 -81.21
CA THR A 172 -7.90 54.54 -82.10
C THR A 172 -6.87 55.65 -82.26
N HIS A 173 -5.79 55.56 -81.49
CA HIS A 173 -4.64 56.47 -81.48
C HIS A 173 -3.74 56.33 -82.72
N ASP A 174 -4.27 55.86 -83.85
CA ASP A 174 -3.49 55.62 -85.07
C ASP A 174 -3.22 56.92 -85.86
N GLU A 175 -4.00 57.98 -85.65
CA GLU A 175 -3.74 59.31 -86.24
C GLU A 175 -2.82 60.18 -85.36
N THR A 176 -2.96 60.12 -84.03
CA THR A 176 -2.19 60.99 -83.12
C THR A 176 -0.76 60.51 -82.92
N LEU A 177 -0.50 59.20 -82.89
CA LEU A 177 0.86 58.66 -82.86
C LEU A 177 1.61 58.89 -84.18
N LYS A 178 0.94 58.84 -85.33
CA LYS A 178 1.58 59.17 -86.62
C LYS A 178 2.04 60.62 -86.68
N ASN A 179 1.21 61.56 -86.24
CA ASN A 179 1.54 62.98 -86.27
C ASN A 179 2.71 63.35 -85.35
N VAL A 180 2.81 62.72 -84.17
CA VAL A 180 3.93 62.97 -83.23
C VAL A 180 5.23 62.29 -83.69
N ILE A 181 5.14 61.14 -84.37
CA ILE A 181 6.29 60.45 -84.94
C ILE A 181 6.83 61.20 -86.18
N ASP A 182 5.95 61.76 -87.02
CA ASP A 182 6.34 62.57 -88.18
C ASP A 182 6.89 63.97 -87.79
N GLU A 183 6.42 64.56 -86.68
CA GLU A 183 6.94 65.84 -86.17
C GLU A 183 8.30 65.68 -85.46
N ALA A 184 8.59 64.50 -84.89
CA ALA A 184 9.85 64.21 -84.19
C ALA A 184 10.96 63.60 -85.08
N LEU A 185 10.66 63.14 -86.30
CA LEU A 185 11.62 62.51 -87.22
C LEU A 185 12.16 63.44 -88.32
N GLY A 186 11.98 64.75 -88.16
CA GLY A 186 12.71 65.77 -88.91
C GLY A 186 14.17 65.86 -88.43
N ASN A 187 15.05 65.08 -89.06
CA ASN A 187 16.51 65.04 -88.87
C ASN A 187 17.02 64.41 -87.57
N GLN A 188 17.14 63.08 -87.57
CA GLN A 188 18.45 62.42 -87.47
C GLN A 188 18.31 60.91 -87.75
N GLN A 189 19.08 60.42 -88.71
CA GLN A 189 19.24 58.99 -88.99
C GLN A 189 20.02 58.36 -87.83
N TYR A 190 19.34 57.56 -87.01
CA TYR A 190 19.98 56.54 -86.19
C TYR A 190 19.55 55.17 -86.67
N THR A 191 20.40 54.55 -87.48
CA THR A 191 20.49 53.11 -87.54
C THR A 191 21.31 52.66 -86.33
N THR A 192 20.81 51.74 -85.52
CA THR A 192 21.64 50.66 -84.96
C THR A 192 20.79 49.56 -84.36
N LYS A 193 21.08 48.35 -84.84
CA LYS A 193 20.69 47.05 -84.30
C LYS A 193 21.02 46.99 -82.80
N LEU A 194 20.09 46.52 -81.97
CA LEU A 194 20.41 46.03 -80.62
C LEU A 194 20.46 44.49 -80.64
N PRO A 195 21.52 43.86 -80.09
CA PRO A 195 21.76 42.42 -80.21
C PRO A 195 20.99 41.63 -79.14
N ALA A 196 20.43 40.49 -79.56
CA ALA A 196 19.61 39.60 -78.73
C ALA A 196 20.33 38.95 -77.51
N GLU A 197 21.63 39.20 -77.29
CA GLU A 197 22.38 38.62 -76.18
C GLU A 197 22.21 39.36 -74.84
N GLU A 198 21.99 40.68 -74.84
CA GLU A 198 21.81 41.43 -73.58
C GLU A 198 20.45 41.17 -72.91
N ILE A 199 19.42 40.85 -73.72
CA ILE A 199 18.08 40.50 -73.20
C ILE A 199 18.10 39.12 -72.52
N LYS A 200 18.91 38.17 -73.01
CA LYS A 200 19.07 36.85 -72.37
C LYS A 200 19.87 36.92 -71.07
N ALA A 201 20.86 37.80 -70.98
CA ALA A 201 21.63 38.01 -69.75
C ALA A 201 20.75 38.62 -68.63
N ALA A 202 19.91 39.61 -68.97
CA ALA A 202 18.97 40.22 -68.03
C ALA A 202 17.90 39.22 -67.53
N ALA A 203 17.39 38.35 -68.41
CA ALA A 203 16.41 37.32 -68.01
C ALA A 203 17.01 36.25 -67.08
N LYS A 204 18.31 35.96 -67.18
CA LYS A 204 18.99 34.98 -66.32
C LYS A 204 19.25 35.52 -64.91
N GLN A 205 19.63 36.80 -64.78
CA GLN A 205 19.80 37.46 -63.48
C GLN A 205 18.48 37.60 -62.69
N LEU A 206 17.36 37.79 -63.38
CA LEU A 206 16.03 37.82 -62.74
C LEU A 206 15.58 36.45 -62.22
N ALA A 207 16.03 35.35 -62.84
CA ALA A 207 15.73 34.00 -62.38
C ALA A 207 16.59 33.57 -61.16
N GLU A 208 17.89 33.94 -61.13
CA GLU A 208 18.79 33.66 -60.00
C GLU A 208 18.37 34.40 -58.71
N ASN A 209 17.79 35.60 -58.84
CA ASN A 209 17.30 36.37 -57.68
C ASN A 209 15.99 35.80 -57.08
N ALA A 210 15.24 34.97 -57.80
CA ALA A 210 14.02 34.35 -57.29
C ALA A 210 14.27 33.07 -56.45
N GLU A 211 15.46 32.47 -56.56
CA GLU A 211 15.85 31.28 -55.78
C GLU A 211 16.51 31.62 -54.43
N SER A 212 17.05 32.83 -54.24
CA SER A 212 17.71 33.25 -53.00
C SER A 212 16.76 33.69 -51.87
N GLU A 213 15.49 34.01 -52.16
CA GLU A 213 14.49 34.39 -51.16
C GLU A 213 13.75 33.19 -50.51
N LYS A 214 14.01 31.95 -50.94
CA LYS A 214 13.40 30.73 -50.33
C LYS A 214 14.14 30.18 -49.10
N SER A 215 15.27 30.76 -48.67
CA SER A 215 16.14 30.20 -47.63
C SER A 215 16.06 30.87 -46.24
N THR A 216 15.16 31.83 -46.01
CA THR A 216 15.02 32.51 -44.71
C THR A 216 13.61 32.40 -44.13
N VAL A 217 13.20 31.17 -43.82
CA VAL A 217 12.18 30.92 -42.79
C VAL A 217 12.69 29.75 -41.93
N GLU A 218 13.62 30.04 -41.02
CA GLU A 218 13.88 29.17 -39.87
C GLU A 218 12.67 29.25 -38.94
N VAL A 219 11.99 28.12 -38.80
CA VAL A 219 10.93 27.91 -37.83
C VAL A 219 11.58 27.79 -36.46
N ASP A 220 11.40 28.82 -35.63
CA ASP A 220 11.79 28.81 -34.22
C ASP A 220 10.93 27.76 -33.50
N VAL A 221 11.55 26.63 -33.15
CA VAL A 221 10.90 25.52 -32.44
C VAL A 221 10.85 25.87 -30.94
N VAL A 222 9.63 25.97 -30.42
CA VAL A 222 9.28 26.12 -29.00
C VAL A 222 10.02 25.09 -28.14
N PRO A 223 10.62 25.45 -26.98
CA PRO A 223 11.30 24.48 -26.13
C PRO A 223 10.29 23.59 -25.39
N GLU A 224 10.56 22.29 -25.43
CA GLU A 224 9.84 21.22 -24.75
C GLU A 224 10.03 21.30 -23.22
N ILE A 225 8.93 21.39 -22.47
CA ILE A 225 8.92 21.39 -21.02
C ILE A 225 9.21 19.96 -20.52
N LYS A 226 10.41 19.73 -19.96
CA LYS A 226 10.70 18.51 -19.18
C LYS A 226 10.05 18.62 -17.81
N VAL A 227 8.96 17.90 -17.60
CA VAL A 227 8.45 17.55 -16.28
C VAL A 227 9.36 16.48 -15.71
N ASN A 228 10.19 16.82 -14.72
CA ASN A 228 10.83 15.83 -13.86
C ASN A 228 10.15 15.89 -12.49
N SER A 229 9.42 14.81 -12.19
CA SER A 229 8.78 14.54 -10.92
C SER A 229 9.82 14.27 -9.84
N GLU A 230 9.85 15.10 -8.80
CA GLU A 230 10.34 14.68 -7.49
C GLU A 230 9.33 13.70 -6.89
N ALA A 231 9.74 12.44 -6.74
CA ALA A 231 9.12 11.51 -5.80
C ALA A 231 9.91 11.60 -4.48
N LYS A 232 9.21 12.06 -3.46
CA LYS A 232 9.61 12.07 -2.05
C LYS A 232 9.02 10.84 -1.36
#